data_AF-A0A920AGL2-F1
#
_entry.id   AF-A0A920AGL2-F1
#
_cell.length_a   1.000
_cell.length_b   1.000
_cell.length_c   1.000
_cell.angle_alpha   90.00
_cell.angle_beta   90.00
_cell.angle_gamma   90.00
#
_symmetry.space_group_name_H-M   'P 1'
#
loop_
_entity.id
_entity.type
_entity.pdbx_description
1 polymer ?
#
loop_
_entity_poly.entity_id
_entity_poly.type
_entity_poly.pdbx_seq_one_letter_code
_entity_poly.pdbx_strand_id
1 'polypeptide(L)' 'MSCLPESAAQAETGKAGAHGNDQRAEAEQALVALGYKLTEAAKLIAAADAAPETPSEELIRLALRVAGGAKG' A
#
# COMPACT_ATOMS: atom_id res chain seq x y z
N MET A 1 -0.48 37.97 1.49
CA MET A 1 0.52 36.90 1.28
C MET A 1 -0.08 35.59 1.77
N SER A 2 -0.23 34.62 0.84
CA SER A 2 -0.46 33.17 0.99
C SER A 2 -1.47 32.67 2.03
N CYS A 3 -2.74 32.59 1.63
CA CYS A 3 -3.54 31.42 2.01
C CYS A 3 -2.97 30.20 1.27
N LEU A 4 -2.46 29.22 2.01
CA LEU A 4 -2.25 27.87 1.48
C LEU A 4 -3.52 27.06 1.76
N PRO A 5 -4.22 26.57 0.74
CA PRO A 5 -5.08 25.41 0.87
C PRO A 5 -4.45 24.26 0.09
N GLU A 6 -3.65 23.41 0.72
CA GLU A 6 -3.32 22.12 0.11
C GLU A 6 -2.93 21.09 1.16
N SER A 7 -3.31 19.85 0.91
CA SER A 7 -2.97 18.65 1.70
C SER A 7 -3.77 18.38 2.98
N ALA A 8 -5.09 18.30 2.83
CA ALA A 8 -5.87 17.27 3.55
C ALA A 8 -7.17 16.87 2.83
N ALA A 9 -7.30 17.16 1.52
CA ALA A 9 -8.28 16.47 0.70
C ALA A 9 -7.71 15.08 0.37
N GLN A 10 -7.67 14.20 1.36
CA GLN A 10 -7.67 12.77 1.08
C GLN A 10 -9.02 12.52 0.41
N ALA A 11 -8.96 12.46 -0.91
CA ALA A 11 -10.11 12.28 -1.78
C ALA A 11 -10.76 10.94 -1.45
N GLU A 12 -11.87 11.04 -0.73
CA GLU A 12 -12.89 10.03 -0.67
C GLU A 12 -13.36 9.73 -2.11
N THR A 13 -13.32 8.45 -2.48
CA THR A 13 -14.17 7.80 -3.49
C THR A 13 -14.22 8.38 -4.92
N GLY A 14 -13.40 7.82 -5.83
CA GLY A 14 -13.46 8.19 -7.24
C GLY A 14 -12.70 7.31 -8.22
N LYS A 15 -12.82 5.97 -8.13
CA LYS A 15 -12.55 4.97 -9.20
C LYS A 15 -12.46 3.58 -8.57
N ALA A 16 -13.51 2.76 -8.60
CA ALA A 16 -13.44 1.37 -8.12
C ALA A 16 -12.33 0.55 -8.84
N GLY A 17 -12.01 0.88 -10.11
CA GLY A 17 -10.89 0.26 -10.85
C GLY A 17 -9.50 0.87 -10.61
N ALA A 18 -9.39 2.09 -10.08
CA ALA A 18 -8.10 2.66 -9.67
C ALA A 18 -7.81 2.34 -8.21
N HIS A 19 -8.84 2.21 -7.38
CA HIS A 19 -8.74 1.93 -5.96
C HIS A 19 -7.79 0.77 -5.69
N GLY A 20 -7.92 -0.35 -6.41
CA GLY A 20 -7.01 -1.48 -6.25
C GLY A 20 -5.56 -1.16 -6.57
N ASN A 21 -5.30 -0.37 -7.61
CA ASN A 21 -3.94 0.07 -7.94
C ASN A 21 -3.40 1.09 -6.93
N ASP A 22 -4.24 2.02 -6.48
CA ASP A 22 -3.92 3.02 -5.47
C ASP A 22 -3.61 2.35 -4.12
N GLN A 23 -4.35 1.31 -3.72
CA GLN A 23 -4.13 0.55 -2.48
C GLN A 23 -2.82 -0.23 -2.50
N ARG A 24 -2.47 -0.80 -3.66
CA ARG A 24 -1.19 -1.51 -3.85
C ARG A 24 -0.02 -0.53 -3.77
N ALA A 25 -0.12 0.61 -4.47
CA ALA A 25 0.88 1.66 -4.44
C ALA A 25 1.06 2.25 -3.02
N GLU A 26 -0.04 2.49 -2.30
CA GLU A 26 0.01 2.97 -0.91
C GLU A 26 0.68 1.95 0.01
N ALA A 27 0.32 0.67 -0.13
CA ALA A 27 0.94 -0.41 0.64
C ALA A 27 2.45 -0.54 0.36
N GLU A 28 2.88 -0.36 -0.90
CA GLU A 28 4.30 -0.32 -1.26
C GLU A 28 5.02 0.84 -0.56
N GLN A 29 4.44 2.04 -0.56
CA GLN A 29 5.04 3.20 0.11
C GLN A 29 5.12 3.01 1.62
N ALA A 30 4.11 2.41 2.25
CA ALA A 30 4.11 2.11 3.67
C ALA A 30 5.23 1.10 4.02
N LEU A 31 5.41 0.05 3.22
CA LEU A 31 6.53 -0.89 3.40
C LEU A 31 7.89 -0.19 3.24
N VAL A 32 8.02 0.74 2.28
CA VAL A 32 9.25 1.53 2.13
C VAL A 32 9.50 2.40 3.37
N ALA A 33 8.46 3.01 3.93
CA ALA A 33 8.55 3.79 5.18
C ALA A 33 8.96 2.93 6.38
N LEU A 34 8.62 1.64 6.39
CA LEU A 34 9.09 0.66 7.38
C LEU A 34 10.55 0.21 7.16
N GLY A 35 11.19 0.61 6.06
CA GLY A 35 12.59 0.32 5.74
C GLY A 35 12.80 -0.74 4.66
N TYR A 36 11.74 -1.26 4.04
CA TYR A 36 11.88 -2.17 2.90
C TYR A 36 12.32 -1.40 1.65
N LYS A 37 13.08 -2.05 0.76
CA LYS A 37 13.42 -1.47 -0.54
C LYS A 37 12.18 -1.43 -1.43
N LEU A 38 12.04 -0.41 -2.28
CA LEU A 38 10.91 -0.28 -3.22
C LEU A 38 10.64 -1.59 -3.99
N THR A 39 11.70 -2.20 -4.53
CA THR A 39 11.59 -3.46 -5.27
C THR A 39 11.19 -4.65 -4.38
N GLU A 40 11.59 -4.68 -3.12
CA GLU A 40 11.14 -5.72 -2.18
C GLU A 40 9.69 -5.52 -1.77
N ALA A 41 9.28 -4.27 -1.49
CA ALA A 41 7.91 -3.93 -1.21
C ALA A 41 6.98 -4.36 -2.36
N ALA A 42 7.33 -4.01 -3.60
CA ALA A 42 6.58 -4.41 -4.79
C ALA A 42 6.43 -5.94 -4.91
N LYS A 43 7.49 -6.70 -4.63
CA LYS A 43 7.45 -8.17 -4.64
C LYS A 43 6.58 -8.74 -3.53
N LEU A 44 6.69 -8.22 -2.30
CA LEU A 44 5.89 -8.70 -1.17
C LEU A 44 4.40 -8.43 -1.39
N ILE A 45 4.07 -7.28 -1.96
CA ILE A 45 2.71 -6.94 -2.37
C ILE A 45 2.27 -7.85 -3.51
N ALA A 46 3.07 -8.07 -4.54
CA ALA A 46 2.77 -9.01 -5.62
C ALA A 46 2.57 -10.45 -5.12
N ALA A 47 3.32 -10.88 -4.11
CA ALA A 47 3.24 -12.20 -3.48
C ALA A 47 2.10 -12.32 -2.46
N ALA A 48 1.54 -11.21 -1.99
CA ALA A 48 0.36 -11.23 -1.15
C ALA A 48 -0.84 -11.70 -1.98
N ASP A 49 -1.34 -12.90 -1.68
CA ASP A 49 -2.57 -13.46 -2.22
C ASP A 49 -3.75 -12.67 -1.66
N ALA A 50 -4.11 -11.61 -2.37
CA ALA A 50 -5.10 -10.62 -1.96
C ALA A 50 -6.01 -10.27 -3.13
N ALA A 51 -7.27 -9.98 -2.82
CA ALA A 51 -8.22 -9.51 -3.81
C ALA A 51 -7.78 -8.13 -4.33
N PRO A 52 -8.14 -7.75 -5.58
CA PRO A 52 -7.79 -6.43 -6.11
C PRO A 52 -8.37 -5.28 -5.29
N GLU A 53 -9.44 -5.52 -4.52
CA GLU A 53 -10.10 -4.52 -3.67
C GLU A 53 -9.63 -4.58 -2.21
N THR A 54 -8.62 -5.40 -1.90
CA THR A 54 -8.08 -5.51 -0.55
C THR A 54 -7.48 -4.18 -0.10
N PRO A 55 -7.82 -3.70 1.12
CA PRO A 55 -7.30 -2.45 1.63
C PRO A 55 -5.79 -2.47 1.81
N SER A 56 -5.16 -1.30 1.62
CA SER A 56 -3.71 -1.11 1.78
C SER A 56 -3.20 -1.63 3.12
N GLU A 57 -3.92 -1.38 4.21
CA GLU A 57 -3.59 -1.90 5.55
C GLU A 57 -3.51 -3.43 5.58
N GLU A 58 -4.49 -4.12 4.99
CA GLU A 58 -4.52 -5.59 4.96
C GLU A 58 -3.44 -6.13 4.02
N LEU A 59 -3.18 -5.46 2.89
CA LEU A 59 -2.08 -5.78 1.99
C LEU A 59 -0.72 -5.70 2.70
N ILE A 60 -0.49 -4.67 3.52
CA ILE A 60 0.74 -4.52 4.31
C ILE A 60 0.86 -5.70 5.29
N ARG A 61 -0.22 -6.07 5.99
CA ARG A 61 -0.20 -7.21 6.93
C ARG A 61 0.13 -8.53 6.24
N LEU A 62 -0.48 -8.78 5.07
CA LEU A 62 -0.21 -9.97 4.26
C LEU A 62 1.23 -9.98 3.76
N ALA A 63 1.73 -8.86 3.24
CA ALA A 63 3.11 -8.70 2.80
C ALA A 63 4.13 -8.92 3.93
N LEU A 64 3.87 -8.38 5.13
CA LEU A 64 4.71 -8.60 6.30
C LEU A 64 4.66 -10.05 6.78
N ARG A 65 3.51 -10.74 6.63
CA ARG A 65 3.41 -12.19 6.88
C ARG A 65 4.23 -12.98 5.86
N VAL A 66 4.27 -12.59 4.60
CA VAL A 66 5.14 -13.21 3.59
C VAL A 66 6.61 -12.99 3.92
N ALA A 67 6.99 -11.78 4.32
CA ALA A 67 8.37 -11.43 4.69
C ALA A 67 8.85 -12.14 5.97
N GLY A 68 7.99 -12.25 6.98
CA GLY A 68 8.28 -12.87 8.28
C GLY A 68 7.98 -14.36 8.36
N GLY A 69 7.13 -14.88 7.48
CA GLY A 69 6.67 -16.27 7.42
C GLY A 69 7.74 -17.26 6.95
N ALA A 70 8.92 -16.78 6.55
CA ALA A 70 10.13 -17.60 6.37
C ALA A 70 10.84 -17.93 7.71
N LYS A 71 10.20 -17.65 8.85
CA LYS A 71 10.57 -18.20 10.17
C LYS A 71 9.47 -19.12 10.69
N GLY A 72 9.49 -20.37 10.22
CA GLY A 72 8.68 -21.48 10.71
C GLY A 72 9.14 -22.77 10.06
#